data_AF-A0A950L4V4-F1
#
_entry.id   AF-A0A950L4V4-F1
#
_cell.length_a   1.000
_cell.length_b   1.000
_cell.length_c   1.000
_cell.angle_alpha   90.00
_cell.angle_beta   90.00
_cell.angle_gamma   90.00
#
_symmetry.space_group_name_H-M   'P 1'
#
loop_
_entity.id
_entity.type
_entity.pdbx_description
1 polymer ?
#
loop_
_entity_poly.entity_id
_entity_poly.type
_entity_poly.pdbx_seq_one_letter_code
_entity_poly.pdbx_strand_id
1 'polypeptide(L)'
;MPDEIVLLTRPRVSAIPYSELRLAVNEINFRESGPVPADATLVGTTWLFVNKNGSPDRRFRNNRQIPVVAYSELTVQHSAFAFVLQFSKRQVAARVAATLKLLGEA
;
A
#
# COMPACT_ATOMS: atom_id res chain seq x y z
N MET A 1 -4.72 1.07 23.67
CA MET A 1 -4.74 0.39 22.35
C MET A 1 -4.12 -0.99 22.56
N PRO A 2 -4.35 -1.99 21.69
CA PRO A 2 -3.61 -3.25 21.78
C PRO A 2 -2.13 -3.01 21.50
N ASP A 3 -1.24 -3.84 22.04
CA ASP A 3 0.23 -3.73 21.92
C ASP A 3 0.82 -4.83 21.02
N GLU A 4 -0.05 -5.67 20.44
CA GLU A 4 0.30 -6.90 19.73
C GLU A 4 -0.59 -7.12 18.49
N ILE A 5 -0.08 -7.86 17.51
CA ILE A 5 -0.84 -8.46 16.40
C ILE A 5 -1.19 -9.90 16.76
N VAL A 6 -2.47 -10.27 16.65
CA VAL A 6 -2.89 -11.67 16.80
C VAL A 6 -2.84 -12.37 15.45
N LEU A 7 -1.97 -13.37 15.33
CA LEU A 7 -1.87 -14.26 14.17
C LEU A 7 -2.64 -15.55 14.44
N LEU A 8 -3.66 -15.80 13.63
CA LEU A 8 -4.47 -17.02 13.67
C LEU A 8 -4.02 -17.99 12.57
N THR A 9 -3.28 -19.04 12.93
CA THR A 9 -2.81 -20.08 12.01
C THR A 9 -3.26 -21.44 12.52
N ARG A 10 -4.41 -21.96 12.06
CA ARG A 10 -4.99 -23.21 12.60
C ARG A 10 -3.94 -24.34 12.70
N PRO A 11 -3.80 -25.03 13.85
CA PRO A 11 -4.56 -24.91 15.12
C PRO A 11 -3.97 -23.90 16.14
N ARG A 12 -2.98 -23.10 15.75
CA ARG A 12 -2.21 -22.19 16.60
C ARG A 12 -2.75 -20.76 16.57
N VAL A 13 -2.61 -20.09 17.71
CA VAL A 13 -2.80 -18.65 17.88
C VAL A 13 -1.51 -18.10 18.46
N SER A 14 -0.98 -17.04 17.88
CA SER A 14 0.22 -16.35 18.35
C SER A 14 -0.09 -14.87 18.53
N ALA A 15 0.37 -14.30 19.63
CA ALA A 15 0.45 -12.85 19.78
C ALA A 15 1.87 -12.41 19.41
N ILE A 16 1.98 -11.38 18.57
CA ILE A 16 3.24 -10.87 18.05
C ILE A 16 3.34 -9.41 18.49
N PRO A 17 4.25 -9.07 19.42
CA PRO A 17 4.47 -7.70 19.86
C PRO A 17 4.82 -6.78 18.70
N TYR A 18 4.41 -5.51 18.76
CA TYR A 18 4.78 -4.54 17.74
C TYR A 18 6.30 -4.29 17.67
N SER A 19 7.02 -4.51 18.76
CA SER A 19 8.49 -4.44 18.82
C SER A 19 9.20 -5.47 17.95
N GLU A 20 8.54 -6.58 17.61
CA GLU A 20 9.09 -7.62 16.72
C GLU A 20 8.83 -7.34 15.23
N LEU A 21 8.09 -6.28 14.91
CA LEU A 21 7.74 -5.94 13.54
C LEU A 21 8.84 -5.11 12.86
N ARG A 22 9.17 -5.50 11.64
CA ARG A 22 9.94 -4.66 10.71
C ARG A 22 8.96 -3.89 9.84
N LEU A 23 9.05 -2.57 9.91
CA LEU A 23 8.15 -1.64 9.23
C LEU A 23 8.93 -0.83 8.19
N ALA A 24 8.47 -0.82 6.94
CA ALA A 24 9.01 0.01 5.88
C ALA A 24 7.90 0.82 5.21
N VAL A 25 8.13 2.12 5.04
CA VAL A 25 7.18 3.04 4.41
C VAL A 25 7.70 3.41 3.03
N ASN A 26 6.80 3.40 2.06
CA ASN A 26 7.10 3.81 0.69
C ASN A 26 5.98 4.67 0.11
N GLU A 27 6.25 5.36 -0.99
CA GLU A 27 5.23 5.99 -1.84
C GLU A 27 5.28 5.35 -3.22
N ILE A 28 4.11 5.03 -3.78
CA ILE A 28 3.98 4.46 -5.11
C ILE A 28 3.01 5.26 -5.97
N ASN A 29 3.26 5.24 -7.27
CA ASN A 29 2.34 5.77 -8.28
C ASN A 29 1.57 4.60 -8.89
N PHE A 30 0.28 4.52 -8.59
CA PHE A 30 -0.61 3.45 -9.03
C PHE A 30 -1.45 3.89 -10.24
N ARG A 31 -1.54 3.03 -11.25
CA ARG A 31 -2.37 3.24 -12.45
C ARG A 31 -3.78 2.73 -12.17
N GLU A 32 -4.65 3.61 -11.71
CA GLU A 32 -5.98 3.23 -11.25
C GLU A 32 -6.93 3.07 -12.44
N SER A 33 -7.25 1.81 -12.77
CA SER A 33 -8.18 1.50 -13.85
C SER A 33 -9.65 1.48 -13.38
N GLY A 34 -9.88 1.38 -12.07
CA GLY A 34 -11.18 1.42 -11.44
C GLY A 34 -11.56 2.81 -10.90
N PRO A 35 -12.49 2.87 -9.93
CA PRO A 35 -12.80 4.08 -9.18
C PRO A 35 -11.58 4.56 -8.38
N VAL A 36 -11.27 5.85 -8.50
CA VAL A 36 -10.24 6.50 -7.69
C VAL A 36 -10.83 6.90 -6.34
N PRO A 37 -10.18 6.57 -5.20
CA PRO A 37 -10.58 7.10 -3.90
C PRO A 37 -10.59 8.63 -3.92
N ALA A 38 -11.65 9.25 -3.39
CA ALA A 38 -11.82 10.70 -3.45
C ALA A 38 -10.72 11.49 -2.72
N ASP A 39 -10.02 10.85 -1.78
CA ASP A 39 -8.92 11.42 -1.02
C ASP A 39 -7.52 11.05 -1.55
N ALA A 40 -7.45 10.34 -2.69
CA ALA A 40 -6.20 10.03 -3.36
C ALA A 40 -5.62 11.26 -4.07
N THR A 41 -4.29 11.37 -4.08
CA THR A 41 -3.62 12.45 -4.81
C THR A 41 -3.40 12.04 -6.27
N LEU A 42 -4.06 12.69 -7.21
CA LEU A 42 -3.78 12.54 -8.64
C LEU A 42 -2.38 13.11 -8.97
N VAL A 43 -1.51 12.29 -9.55
CA VAL A 43 -0.15 12.70 -9.96
C VAL A 43 0.05 12.76 -11.46
N GLY A 44 -0.89 12.23 -12.23
CA GLY A 44 -0.86 12.30 -13.68
C GLY A 44 -1.90 11.40 -14.32
N THR A 45 -1.74 11.17 -15.61
CA THR A 45 -2.58 10.29 -16.40
C THR A 45 -1.72 9.44 -17.33
N THR A 46 -2.18 8.25 -17.65
CA THR A 46 -1.54 7.36 -18.62
C THR A 46 -2.60 6.64 -19.44
N TRP A 47 -2.21 5.87 -20.45
CA TRP A 47 -3.13 5.06 -21.23
C TRP A 47 -3.38 3.72 -20.54
N LEU A 48 -4.57 3.14 -20.71
CA LEU A 48 -4.89 1.81 -20.18
C LEU A 48 -3.91 0.76 -20.75
N PHE A 49 -3.65 0.83 -22.05
CA PHE A 49 -2.65 0.03 -22.75
C PHE A 49 -1.55 0.93 -23.32
N VAL A 50 -0.29 0.70 -22.92
CA VAL A 50 0.86 1.52 -23.30
C VAL A 50 1.88 0.70 -24.07
N ASN A 51 2.51 1.34 -25.06
CA ASN A 51 3.74 0.83 -25.68
C ASN A 51 4.92 0.92 -24.68
N LYS A 52 6.05 0.27 -25.00
CA LYS A 52 7.28 0.36 -24.18
C LYS A 52 7.76 1.80 -23.94
N ASN A 53 7.42 2.74 -24.82
CA ASN A 53 7.75 4.15 -24.71
C ASN A 53 6.67 5.02 -24.02
N GLY A 54 5.60 4.41 -23.47
CA GLY A 54 4.52 5.11 -22.78
C GLY A 54 3.41 5.71 -23.68
N SER A 55 3.59 5.68 -25.00
CA SER A 55 2.55 6.11 -25.96
C SER A 55 1.35 5.14 -26.00
N PRO A 56 0.14 5.57 -26.41
CA PRO A 56 -1.01 4.68 -26.48
C PRO A 56 -0.78 3.55 -27.48
N ASP A 57 -1.01 2.31 -27.07
CA ASP A 57 -1.10 1.20 -28.01
C ASP A 57 -2.42 1.31 -28.80
N ARG A 58 -2.30 1.67 -30.08
CA ARG A 58 -3.44 1.97 -30.97
C ARG A 58 -4.13 0.71 -31.52
N ARG A 59 -3.61 -0.49 -31.24
CA ARG A 59 -4.26 -1.76 -31.60
C ARG A 59 -5.50 -2.03 -30.76
N PHE A 60 -5.60 -1.41 -29.58
CA PHE A 60 -6.74 -1.52 -28.68
C PHE A 60 -7.76 -0.40 -28.94
N ARG A 61 -8.95 -0.77 -29.43
CA ARG A 61 -10.01 0.19 -29.82
C ARG A 61 -10.55 1.04 -28.66
N ASN A 62 -10.55 0.50 -27.43
CA ASN A 62 -11.06 1.18 -26.23
C ASN A 62 -9.93 1.57 -25.25
N ASN A 63 -8.80 2.02 -25.78
CA ASN A 63 -7.66 2.45 -24.98
C ASN A 63 -7.87 3.87 -24.43
N ARG A 64 -8.62 4.00 -23.34
CA ARG A 64 -8.84 5.29 -22.66
C ARG A 64 -7.65 5.69 -21.80
N GLN A 65 -7.57 6.97 -21.45
CA GLN A 65 -6.69 7.41 -20.38
C GLN A 65 -7.23 6.99 -19.00
N ILE A 66 -6.31 6.64 -18.12
CA ILE A 66 -6.56 6.29 -16.72
C ILE A 66 -5.68 7.17 -15.82
N PRO A 67 -6.18 7.55 -14.64
CA PRO A 67 -5.43 8.32 -13.68
C PRO A 67 -4.25 7.53 -13.12
N VAL A 68 -3.17 8.25 -12.83
CA VAL A 68 -2.07 7.77 -12.00
C VAL A 68 -2.19 8.51 -10.68
N VAL A 69 -2.34 7.76 -9.58
CA VAL A 69 -2.54 8.30 -8.24
C VAL A 69 -1.42 7.87 -7.31
N ALA A 70 -1.05 8.73 -6.37
CA ALA A 70 -0.05 8.41 -5.37
C ALA A 70 -0.71 7.76 -4.15
N TYR A 71 -0.23 6.57 -3.80
CA TYR A 71 -0.58 5.87 -2.57
C TYR A 71 0.65 5.76 -1.68
N SER A 72 0.43 5.77 -0.37
CA SER A 72 1.48 5.36 0.58
C SER A 72 1.36 3.88 0.88
N GLU A 73 2.50 3.21 0.99
CA GLU A 73 2.61 1.80 1.35
C GLU A 73 3.27 1.64 2.71
N LEU A 74 2.72 0.72 3.51
CA LEU A 74 3.35 0.19 4.71
C LEU A 74 3.58 -1.30 4.52
N THR A 75 4.84 -1.68 4.39
CA THR A 75 5.28 -3.06 4.47
C THR A 75 5.44 -3.44 5.93
N VAL A 76 4.73 -4.48 6.37
CA VAL A 76 4.81 -5.06 7.71
C VAL A 76 5.39 -6.46 7.59
N GLN A 77 6.51 -6.69 8.26
CA GLN A 77 7.26 -7.94 8.18
C GLN A 77 7.55 -8.48 9.58
N HIS A 78 7.38 -9.79 9.71
CA HIS A 78 7.80 -10.60 10.85
C HIS A 78 8.38 -11.92 10.29
N SER A 79 9.05 -12.72 11.13
CA SER A 79 9.58 -14.02 10.71
C SER A 79 8.51 -14.98 10.15
N ALA A 80 7.26 -14.83 10.62
CA ALA A 80 6.13 -15.68 10.25
C ALA A 80 5.26 -15.13 9.10
N PHE A 81 5.34 -13.83 8.79
CA PHE A 81 4.47 -13.22 7.77
C PHE A 81 5.08 -11.96 7.16
N ALA A 82 4.62 -11.61 5.96
CA ALA A 82 4.87 -10.32 5.35
C ALA A 82 3.62 -9.89 4.57
N PHE A 83 3.18 -8.65 4.77
CA PHE A 83 2.12 -8.05 3.98
C PHE A 83 2.38 -6.57 3.71
N VAL A 84 1.68 -6.03 2.73
CA VAL A 84 1.74 -4.61 2.35
C VAL A 84 0.35 -4.03 2.47
N LEU A 85 0.23 -2.89 3.17
CA LEU A 85 -0.97 -2.08 3.21
C LEU A 85 -0.78 -0.87 2.33
N GLN A 86 -1.76 -0.59 1.46
CA GLN A 86 -1.81 0.61 0.63
C GLN A 86 -2.86 1.56 1.17
N PHE A 87 -2.53 2.85 1.21
CA PHE A 87 -3.42 3.90 1.66
C PHE A 87 -3.51 5.00 0.60
N SER A 88 -4.73 5.46 0.32
CA SER A 88 -5.00 6.55 -0.63
C SER A 88 -4.35 7.88 -0.22
N LYS A 89 -4.21 8.11 1.09
CA LYS A 89 -3.55 9.29 1.67
C LYS A 89 -2.08 9.02 1.95
N ARG A 90 -1.21 9.83 1.36
CA ARG A 90 0.26 9.72 1.43
C ARG A 90 0.86 9.69 2.85
N GLN A 91 0.18 10.28 3.82
CA GLN A 91 0.70 10.40 5.19
C GLN A 91 0.36 9.20 6.08
N VAL A 92 -0.57 8.34 5.66
CA VAL A 92 -1.16 7.34 6.56
C VAL A 92 -0.17 6.22 6.88
N ALA A 93 0.54 5.69 5.89
CA ALA A 93 1.54 4.64 6.13
C ALA A 93 2.60 5.09 7.15
N ALA A 94 3.14 6.32 6.99
CA ALA A 94 4.11 6.89 7.90
C ALA A 94 3.56 7.08 9.32
N ARG A 95 2.34 7.58 9.46
CA ARG A 95 1.69 7.79 10.77
C ARG A 95 1.42 6.45 11.47
N VAL A 96 0.92 5.45 10.74
CA VAL A 96 0.69 4.11 11.30
C VAL A 96 2.02 3.49 11.74
N ALA A 97 3.06 3.54 10.89
CA ALA A 97 4.36 3.00 11.23
C ALA A 97 4.97 3.66 12.47
N ALA A 98 4.90 4.99 12.58
CA ALA A 98 5.37 5.72 13.76
C ALA A 98 4.58 5.33 15.02
N THR A 99 3.26 5.19 14.91
CA THR A 99 2.40 4.79 16.03
C THR A 99 2.73 3.37 16.51
N LEU A 100 2.91 2.41 15.58
CA LEU A 100 3.26 1.02 15.94
C LEU A 100 4.65 0.94 16.59
N LYS A 101 5.62 1.76 16.16
CA LYS A 101 6.93 1.84 16.81
C LYS A 101 6.82 2.34 18.25
N LEU A 102 6.09 3.43 18.47
CA LEU A 102 5.88 3.98 19.81
C LEU A 102 5.18 2.97 20.75
N LEU A 103 4.22 2.21 20.23
CA LEU A 103 3.54 1.17 21.02
C LEU A 103 4.44 -0.04 21.30
N GLY A 104 5.47 -0.30 20.48
CA GLY A 104 6.46 -1.35 20.74
C GLY A 104 7.55 -0.93 21.73
N GLU A 105 7.64 0.35 22.07
CA GLU A 105 8.59 0.90 23.05
C GLU A 105 7.98 1.07 24.46
N ALA A 106 6.65 1.00 24.57
CA ALA A 106 5.88 1.12 25.82
C ALA A 106 5.79 -0.22 26.57
#